data_AF-A0A1J0AKU4-F1
#
_entry.id   AF-A0A1J0AKU4-F1
#
_cell.length_a   1.000
_cell.length_b   1.000
_cell.length_c   1.000
_cell.angle_alpha   90.00
_cell.angle_beta   90.00
_cell.angle_gamma   90.00
#
_symmetry.space_group_name_H-M   'P 1'
#
loop_
_entity.id
_entity.type
_entity.pdbx_description
1 polymer ?
#
loop_
_entity_poly.entity_id
_entity_poly.type
_entity_poly.pdbx_seq_one_letter_code
_entity_poly.pdbx_strand_id
1 'polypeptide(L)'
;MEIKQLLMTLENQTYFSKLSPKEKELIIQALTYLNEEKAFESAPVEEKGYNYEYTFIDDETDKEQTVIQLSQYFKFRKDLYVQLLKTEDKDKDPTYLVKVVTLIADKGEKLSAESGENLKTIVVFMDGEFLAEHETPTSDTELTLPNEEEEEVDNNSESKEDAHVLSGWGLPCIQNGCCSFRYNGVGKLYRYKWCGANCGSGTPINALDRCCKAHDECYSYYSKYPTRCGCDRVLISCASKTDNAGTTRIIAAFRAKMFAKGCS
;
A
#
# COMPACT_ATOMS: atom_id res chain seq x y z
N MET A 1 3.48 -8.71 -19.46
CA MET A 1 2.60 -8.01 -18.50
C MET A 1 2.20 -6.63 -19.03
N GLU A 2 0.95 -6.46 -19.44
CA GLU A 2 0.34 -5.17 -19.83
C GLU A 2 -0.82 -4.91 -18.84
N ILE A 3 -0.87 -3.74 -18.20
CA ILE A 3 -1.89 -3.34 -17.22
C ILE A 3 -2.64 -2.19 -17.87
N LYS A 4 -3.90 -2.42 -18.22
CA LYS A 4 -4.85 -1.35 -18.55
C LYS A 4 -5.70 -1.10 -17.32
N GLN A 5 -5.87 0.17 -16.95
CA GLN A 5 -6.61 0.53 -15.75
C GLN A 5 -7.50 1.76 -15.95
N LEU A 6 -8.68 1.69 -15.34
CA LEU A 6 -9.63 2.77 -15.21
C LEU A 6 -9.70 3.17 -13.72
N LEU A 7 -9.36 4.42 -13.39
CA LEU A 7 -9.61 4.97 -12.06
C LEU A 7 -11.06 5.48 -12.04
N MET A 8 -11.85 5.00 -11.07
CA MET A 8 -13.14 5.60 -10.74
C MET A 8 -13.07 6.12 -9.31
N THR A 9 -13.02 7.45 -9.16
CA THR A 9 -13.25 8.12 -7.90
C THR A 9 -14.72 7.97 -7.53
N LEU A 10 -14.99 7.26 -6.45
CA LEU A 10 -16.34 7.12 -5.89
C LEU A 10 -16.57 8.28 -4.92
N GLU A 11 -16.76 9.49 -5.44
CA GLU A 11 -17.15 10.62 -4.60
C GLU A 11 -18.57 10.40 -4.05
N ASN A 12 -18.76 10.67 -2.74
CA ASN A 12 -20.04 10.65 -1.99
C ASN A 12 -20.61 9.28 -1.54
N GLN A 13 -19.81 8.22 -1.38
CA GLN A 13 -20.28 7.00 -0.70
C GLN A 13 -19.77 6.91 0.74
N THR A 14 -20.66 6.63 1.70
CA THR A 14 -20.28 6.14 3.03
C THR A 14 -19.85 4.69 2.88
N TYR A 15 -18.55 4.42 2.95
CA TYR A 15 -17.98 3.08 2.80
C TYR A 15 -18.16 2.25 4.07
N PHE A 16 -18.04 2.91 5.22
CA PHE A 16 -18.10 2.25 6.52
C PHE A 16 -19.42 1.52 6.76
N SER A 17 -20.54 2.11 6.34
CA SER A 17 -21.88 1.50 6.46
C SER A 17 -22.08 0.29 5.55
N LYS A 18 -21.25 0.14 4.51
CA LYS A 18 -21.32 -0.94 3.51
C LYS A 18 -20.36 -2.09 3.77
N LEU A 19 -19.53 -2.01 4.82
CA LEU A 19 -18.62 -3.10 5.19
C LEU A 19 -19.42 -4.39 5.43
N SER A 20 -18.98 -5.46 4.78
CA SER A 20 -19.45 -6.82 5.01
C SER A 20 -19.08 -7.30 6.43
N PRO A 21 -19.74 -8.35 6.95
CA PRO A 21 -19.39 -8.91 8.24
C PRO A 21 -17.92 -9.32 8.35
N LYS A 22 -17.33 -9.86 7.27
CA LYS A 22 -15.92 -10.28 7.25
C LYS A 22 -14.97 -9.10 7.32
N GLU A 23 -15.25 -8.03 6.58
CA GLU A 23 -14.42 -6.82 6.61
C GLU A 23 -14.47 -6.16 7.99
N LYS A 24 -15.64 -6.12 8.64
CA LYS A 24 -15.78 -5.63 10.02
C LYS A 24 -14.96 -6.47 11.00
N GLU A 25 -15.05 -7.80 10.90
CA GLU A 25 -14.28 -8.72 11.75
C GLU A 25 -12.77 -8.45 11.64
N LEU A 26 -12.25 -8.33 10.43
CA LEU A 26 -10.82 -8.09 10.18
C LEU A 26 -10.35 -6.73 10.69
N ILE A 27 -11.16 -5.67 10.52
CA ILE A 27 -10.84 -4.35 11.07
C ILE A 27 -10.84 -4.37 12.59
N ILE A 28 -11.87 -4.96 13.21
CA ILE A 28 -11.97 -5.07 14.68
C ILE A 28 -10.79 -5.89 15.23
N GLN A 29 -10.41 -6.98 14.58
CA GLN A 29 -9.24 -7.78 14.96
C GLN A 29 -7.97 -6.91 14.99
N ALA A 30 -7.72 -6.14 13.93
CA ALA A 30 -6.54 -5.30 13.85
C ALA A 30 -6.54 -4.15 14.87
N LEU A 31 -7.71 -3.55 15.14
CA LEU A 31 -7.86 -2.54 16.18
C LEU A 31 -7.66 -3.14 17.59
N THR A 32 -8.18 -4.34 17.83
CA THR A 32 -8.03 -5.06 19.13
C THR A 32 -6.57 -5.31 19.46
N TYR A 33 -5.72 -5.58 18.46
CA TYR A 33 -4.27 -5.74 18.66
C TYR A 33 -3.65 -4.52 19.36
N LEU A 34 -4.18 -3.32 19.09
CA LEU A 34 -3.74 -2.06 19.68
C LEU A 34 -4.62 -1.61 20.87
N ASN A 35 -5.60 -2.42 21.30
CA ASN A 35 -6.64 -2.06 22.28
C ASN A 35 -7.50 -0.85 21.86
N GLU A 36 -7.77 -0.74 20.55
CA GLU A 36 -8.50 0.36 19.92
C GLU A 36 -9.87 -0.07 19.36
N GLU A 37 -10.37 -1.25 19.71
CA GLU A 37 -11.61 -1.82 19.16
C GLU A 37 -12.84 -0.95 19.40
N LYS A 38 -12.87 -0.19 20.50
CA LYS A 38 -13.95 0.77 20.81
C LYS A 38 -14.07 1.88 19.79
N ALA A 39 -13.00 2.20 19.04
CA ALA A 39 -13.06 3.18 17.96
C ALA A 39 -14.09 2.77 16.89
N PHE A 40 -14.28 1.47 16.67
CA PHE A 40 -15.21 0.94 15.67
C PHE A 40 -16.69 1.04 16.08
N GLU A 41 -16.98 1.39 17.34
CA GLU A 41 -18.36 1.61 17.83
C GLU A 41 -18.94 2.95 17.32
N SER A 42 -18.09 3.84 16.81
CA SER A 42 -18.46 5.14 16.25
C SER A 42 -18.18 5.20 14.76
N ALA A 43 -18.95 6.01 14.02
CA ALA A 43 -18.64 6.29 12.62
C ALA A 43 -17.30 7.03 12.52
N PRO A 44 -16.50 6.77 11.47
CA PRO A 44 -15.28 7.51 11.22
C PRO A 44 -15.58 9.00 10.96
N VAL A 45 -14.65 9.87 11.37
CA VAL A 45 -14.73 11.33 11.15
C VAL A 45 -14.34 11.74 9.73
N GLU A 46 -13.60 10.89 9.03
CA GLU A 46 -13.20 11.06 7.63
C GLU A 46 -13.10 9.69 6.95
N GLU A 47 -13.59 9.60 5.71
CA GLU A 47 -13.49 8.40 4.88
C GLU A 47 -12.92 8.76 3.51
N LYS A 48 -12.04 7.91 2.96
CA LYS A 48 -11.61 7.98 1.56
C LYS A 48 -11.65 6.59 0.95
N GLY A 49 -11.95 6.50 -0.34
CA GLY A 49 -12.01 5.22 -1.05
C GLY A 49 -11.51 5.37 -2.47
N TYR A 50 -10.67 4.42 -2.89
CA TYR A 50 -10.10 4.38 -4.23
C TYR A 50 -10.34 2.99 -4.82
N ASN A 51 -10.76 2.96 -6.07
CA ASN A 51 -10.98 1.72 -6.81
C ASN A 51 -9.93 1.58 -7.90
N TYR A 52 -9.30 0.42 -7.95
CA TYR A 52 -8.24 0.07 -8.87
C TYR A 52 -8.61 -1.17 -9.68
N GLU A 53 -8.36 -1.13 -10.98
CA GLU A 53 -8.58 -2.27 -11.88
C GLU A 53 -7.25 -2.69 -12.49
N TYR A 54 -6.74 -3.85 -12.09
CA TYR A 54 -5.50 -4.40 -12.60
C TYR A 54 -5.80 -5.47 -13.64
N THR A 55 -5.29 -5.30 -14.86
CA THR A 55 -5.31 -6.36 -15.87
C THR A 55 -3.96 -7.07 -15.87
N PHE A 56 -3.98 -8.39 -15.72
CA PHE A 56 -2.79 -9.24 -15.79
C PHE A 56 -2.88 -10.14 -17.01
N ILE A 57 -1.87 -10.08 -17.88
CA ILE A 57 -1.72 -11.03 -18.97
C ILE A 57 -0.86 -12.19 -18.47
N ASP A 58 -1.34 -13.41 -18.66
CA ASP A 58 -0.56 -14.61 -18.42
C ASP A 58 0.38 -14.89 -19.60
N ASP A 59 1.69 -14.84 -19.33
CA ASP A 59 2.71 -14.95 -20.38
C ASP A 59 2.77 -16.35 -21.05
N GLU A 60 2.10 -17.37 -20.50
CA GLU A 60 2.06 -18.72 -21.08
C GLU A 60 0.78 -18.98 -21.90
N THR A 61 -0.33 -18.34 -21.53
CA THR A 61 -1.65 -18.61 -22.12
C THR A 61 -2.25 -17.43 -22.87
N ASP A 62 -1.61 -16.25 -22.82
CA ASP A 62 -2.11 -14.95 -23.30
C ASP A 62 -3.49 -14.59 -22.73
N LYS A 63 -3.93 -15.25 -21.66
CA LYS A 63 -5.20 -14.97 -21.01
C LYS A 63 -5.08 -13.73 -20.15
N GLU A 64 -6.02 -12.82 -20.33
CA GLU A 64 -6.21 -11.68 -19.46
C GLU A 64 -7.00 -12.09 -18.21
N GLN A 65 -6.55 -11.63 -17.06
CA GLN A 65 -7.28 -11.69 -15.81
C GLN A 65 -7.38 -10.28 -15.23
N THR A 66 -8.60 -9.83 -14.97
CA THR A 66 -8.87 -8.54 -14.33
C THR A 66 -9.09 -8.75 -12.84
N VAL A 67 -8.41 -7.96 -12.02
CA VAL A 67 -8.53 -7.93 -10.57
C VAL A 67 -8.96 -6.53 -10.16
N ILE A 68 -10.04 -6.46 -9.38
CA ILE A 68 -10.53 -5.21 -8.80
C ILE A 68 -9.95 -5.10 -7.39
N GLN A 69 -9.46 -3.91 -7.04
CA GLN A 69 -8.93 -3.65 -5.72
C GLN A 69 -9.52 -2.36 -5.17
N LEU A 70 -10.10 -2.45 -3.98
CA LEU A 70 -10.73 -1.36 -3.27
C LEU A 70 -9.87 -1.00 -2.05
N SER A 71 -9.32 0.22 -2.05
CA SER A 71 -8.53 0.80 -0.97
C SER A 71 -9.39 1.80 -0.20
N GLN A 72 -9.81 1.45 1.00
CA GLN A 72 -10.69 2.26 1.86
C GLN A 72 -9.94 2.71 3.10
N TYR A 73 -10.12 3.98 3.45
CA TYR A 73 -9.52 4.61 4.61
C TYR A 73 -10.61 5.12 5.54
N PHE A 74 -10.48 4.80 6.82
CA PHE A 74 -11.42 5.18 7.88
C PHE A 74 -10.64 5.87 9.00
N LYS A 75 -10.73 7.20 9.09
CA LYS A 75 -10.14 7.96 10.20
C LYS A 75 -11.16 8.05 11.32
N PHE A 76 -10.86 7.48 12.48
CA PHE A 76 -11.77 7.52 13.63
C PHE A 76 -11.51 8.72 14.53
N ARG A 77 -10.25 9.14 14.63
CA ARG A 77 -9.80 10.27 15.46
C ARG A 77 -8.59 10.93 14.79
N LYS A 78 -8.12 12.05 15.36
CA LYS A 78 -6.91 12.73 14.86
C LYS A 78 -5.65 11.86 14.88
N ASP A 79 -5.62 10.83 15.72
CA ASP A 79 -4.48 9.99 15.99
C ASP A 79 -4.68 8.54 15.57
N LEU A 80 -5.79 8.20 14.90
CA LEU A 80 -6.11 6.82 14.52
C LEU A 80 -6.86 6.76 13.18
N TYR A 81 -6.30 6.00 12.24
CA TYR A 81 -7.03 5.54 11.07
C TYR A 81 -6.76 4.08 10.73
N VAL A 82 -7.68 3.49 9.98
CA VAL A 82 -7.56 2.15 9.40
C VAL A 82 -7.62 2.25 7.89
N GLN A 83 -6.75 1.50 7.21
CA GLN A 83 -6.86 1.19 5.79
C GLN A 83 -7.32 -0.25 5.63
N LEU A 84 -8.38 -0.47 4.85
CA LEU A 84 -8.81 -1.76 4.34
C LEU A 84 -8.52 -1.82 2.85
N LEU A 85 -7.69 -2.79 2.44
CA LEU A 85 -7.44 -3.10 1.05
C LEU A 85 -8.10 -4.43 0.71
N LYS A 86 -9.16 -4.40 -0.09
CA LYS A 86 -9.85 -5.59 -0.59
C LYS A 86 -9.44 -5.85 -2.03
N THR A 87 -9.04 -7.07 -2.35
CA THR A 87 -8.70 -7.50 -3.72
C THR A 87 -9.64 -8.63 -4.13
N GLU A 88 -10.34 -8.46 -5.25
CA GLU A 88 -11.39 -9.36 -5.70
C GLU A 88 -11.38 -9.59 -7.22
N ASP A 89 -11.97 -10.71 -7.62
CA ASP A 89 -12.26 -11.12 -9.00
C ASP A 89 -13.60 -11.88 -8.96
N LYS A 90 -14.30 -11.95 -10.08
CA LYS A 90 -15.64 -12.55 -10.19
C LYS A 90 -15.68 -14.02 -9.79
N ASP A 91 -14.55 -14.72 -9.94
CA ASP A 91 -14.46 -16.18 -9.81
C ASP A 91 -13.68 -16.66 -8.57
N LYS A 92 -13.22 -15.74 -7.70
CA LYS A 92 -12.37 -16.06 -6.53
C LYS A 92 -12.89 -15.38 -5.26
N ASP A 93 -12.70 -16.03 -4.11
CA ASP A 93 -12.96 -15.38 -2.83
C ASP A 93 -12.04 -14.16 -2.65
N PRO A 94 -12.56 -13.01 -2.18
CA PRO A 94 -11.76 -11.81 -2.00
C PRO A 94 -10.69 -12.00 -0.93
N THR A 95 -9.58 -11.31 -1.12
CA THR A 95 -8.50 -11.23 -0.14
C THR A 95 -8.37 -9.84 0.45
N TYR A 96 -7.80 -9.75 1.66
CA TYR A 96 -7.81 -8.54 2.46
C TYR A 96 -6.43 -8.21 3.04
N LEU A 97 -6.16 -6.92 3.14
CA LEU A 97 -5.08 -6.39 3.97
C LEU A 97 -5.64 -5.26 4.82
N VAL A 98 -5.42 -5.33 6.13
CA VAL A 98 -5.85 -4.31 7.08
C VAL A 98 -4.60 -3.67 7.67
N LYS A 99 -4.49 -2.35 7.55
CA LYS A 99 -3.42 -1.55 8.14
C LYS A 99 -4.02 -0.58 9.14
N VAL A 100 -3.59 -0.63 10.39
CA VAL A 100 -3.96 0.33 11.43
C VAL A 100 -2.77 1.25 11.67
N VAL A 101 -3.03 2.55 11.71
CA VAL A 101 -2.01 3.56 11.99
C VAL A 101 -2.47 4.39 13.18
N THR A 102 -1.63 4.47 14.21
CA THR A 102 -1.87 5.29 15.40
C THR A 102 -0.71 6.23 15.69
N LEU A 103 -1.00 7.39 16.27
CA LEU A 103 -0.03 8.31 16.89
C LEU A 103 -0.17 8.26 18.39
N ILE A 104 0.87 7.81 19.07
CA ILE A 104 0.94 7.79 20.53
C ILE A 104 1.84 8.93 20.97
N ALA A 105 1.30 9.85 21.77
CA ALA A 105 2.12 10.87 22.41
C ALA A 105 3.14 10.19 23.34
N ASP A 106 4.42 10.53 23.18
CA ASP A 106 5.47 9.95 24.01
C ASP A 106 5.22 10.31 25.48
N LYS A 107 5.05 9.28 26.31
CA LYS A 107 4.90 9.41 27.77
C LYS A 107 6.26 9.32 28.50
N GLY A 108 7.38 9.28 27.77
CA GLY A 108 8.73 9.29 28.33
C GLY A 108 9.21 7.94 28.89
N GLU A 109 8.49 6.84 28.66
CA GLU A 109 8.85 5.50 29.16
C GLU A 109 9.53 4.58 28.13
N LYS A 110 9.36 4.83 26.82
CA LYS A 110 9.88 3.94 25.76
C LYS A 110 10.90 4.58 24.82
N LEU A 111 10.92 5.89 24.69
CA LEU A 111 11.89 6.61 23.88
C LEU A 111 12.91 7.25 24.82
N SER A 112 14.19 7.06 24.54
CA SER A 112 15.27 7.78 25.22
C SER A 112 14.93 9.26 25.27
N ALA A 113 14.91 9.82 26.47
CA ALA A 113 14.30 11.07 26.91
C ALA A 113 14.85 12.38 26.26
N GLU A 114 15.09 12.40 24.95
CA GLU A 114 15.78 13.50 24.26
C GLU A 114 15.01 14.12 23.09
N SER A 115 14.02 13.46 22.46
CA SER A 115 13.41 14.02 21.23
C SER A 115 12.04 14.69 21.40
N GLY A 116 11.23 14.33 22.41
CA GLY A 116 9.87 14.89 22.54
C GLY A 116 8.96 14.62 21.33
N GLU A 117 9.32 13.62 20.51
CA GLU A 117 8.62 13.24 19.29
C GLU A 117 7.49 12.26 19.60
N ASN A 118 6.38 12.36 18.86
CA ASN A 118 5.31 11.37 18.92
C ASN A 118 5.78 10.05 18.29
N LEU A 119 5.12 8.95 18.65
CA LEU A 119 5.40 7.64 18.08
C LEU A 119 4.30 7.24 17.11
N LYS A 120 4.66 7.06 15.84
CA LYS A 120 3.77 6.50 14.82
C LYS A 120 3.88 4.98 14.84
N THR A 121 2.80 4.30 15.17
CA THR A 121 2.72 2.84 15.16
C THR A 121 1.87 2.38 13.98
N ILE A 122 2.40 1.45 13.20
CA ILE A 122 1.74 0.82 12.06
C ILE A 122 1.64 -0.67 12.34
N VAL A 123 0.43 -1.22 12.28
CA VAL A 123 0.17 -2.66 12.37
C VAL A 123 -0.54 -3.12 11.12
N VAL A 124 -0.08 -4.24 10.54
CA VAL A 124 -0.64 -4.79 9.30
C VAL A 124 -1.02 -6.25 9.48
N PHE A 125 -2.22 -6.58 9.04
CA PHE A 125 -2.76 -7.93 8.92
C PHE A 125 -3.05 -8.26 7.46
N MET A 126 -2.79 -9.49 7.05
CA MET A 126 -3.12 -10.02 5.72
C MET A 126 -4.02 -11.24 5.89
N ASP A 127 -5.24 -11.18 5.38
CA ASP A 127 -6.29 -12.20 5.56
C ASP A 127 -6.51 -12.65 7.02
N GLY A 128 -6.32 -11.72 7.97
CA GLY A 128 -6.44 -11.99 9.42
C GLY A 128 -5.18 -12.56 10.07
N GLU A 129 -4.11 -12.80 9.31
CA GLU A 129 -2.80 -13.15 9.86
C GLU A 129 -1.99 -11.88 10.16
N PHE A 130 -1.38 -11.81 11.35
CA PHE A 130 -0.45 -10.73 11.68
C PHE A 130 0.75 -10.77 10.73
N LEU A 131 1.02 -9.64 10.08
CA LEU A 131 2.08 -9.54 9.08
C LEU A 131 3.27 -8.70 9.57
N ALA A 132 2.99 -7.55 10.19
CA ALA A 132 4.02 -6.60 10.59
C ALA A 132 3.52 -5.63 11.66
N GLU A 133 4.46 -5.19 12.49
CA GLU A 133 4.35 -4.03 13.36
C GLU A 133 5.61 -3.19 13.17
N HIS A 134 5.44 -1.88 13.11
CA HIS A 134 6.53 -0.93 12.99
C HIS A 134 6.22 0.36 13.73
N GLU A 135 7.19 0.82 14.50
CA GLU A 135 7.14 2.10 15.21
C GLU A 135 8.19 3.04 14.61
N THR A 136 7.82 4.29 14.37
CA THR A 136 8.74 5.35 13.91
C THR A 136 8.50 6.62 14.72
N PRO A 137 9.56 7.26 15.27
CA PRO A 137 9.44 8.61 15.80
C PRO A 137 8.96 9.60 14.73
N THR A 138 8.08 10.51 15.09
CA THR A 138 7.55 11.54 14.20
C THR A 138 7.24 12.84 14.95
N SER A 139 7.37 13.97 14.26
CA SER A 139 6.89 15.27 14.74
C SER A 139 5.40 15.50 14.46
N ASP A 140 4.73 14.57 13.75
CA ASP A 140 3.31 14.67 13.43
C ASP A 140 2.47 14.71 14.71
N THR A 141 1.52 15.66 14.77
CA THR A 141 0.58 15.79 15.89
C THR A 141 -0.81 15.26 15.58
N GLU A 142 -1.05 14.95 14.30
CA GLU A 142 -2.25 14.30 13.79
C GLU A 142 -1.93 13.49 12.53
N LEU A 143 -2.74 12.46 12.27
CA LEU A 143 -2.69 11.65 11.06
C LEU A 143 -3.56 12.27 9.97
N THR A 144 -3.03 12.28 8.75
CA THR A 144 -3.78 12.63 7.54
C THR A 144 -4.03 11.38 6.70
N LEU A 145 -5.23 11.27 6.12
CA LEU A 145 -5.51 10.19 5.20
C LEU A 145 -4.72 10.41 3.90
N PRO A 146 -3.96 9.41 3.42
CA PRO A 146 -3.17 9.54 2.19
C PRO A 146 -4.03 10.03 1.02
N ASN A 147 -3.47 10.93 0.22
CA ASN A 147 -4.02 11.22 -1.09
C ASN A 147 -3.42 10.22 -2.08
N GLU A 148 -4.23 9.26 -2.54
CA GLU A 148 -3.76 8.30 -3.53
C GLU A 148 -3.77 8.89 -4.94
N GLU A 149 -4.53 9.95 -5.19
CA GLU A 149 -4.48 10.76 -6.41
C GLU A 149 -3.26 11.71 -6.33
N GLU A 150 -2.11 11.30 -6.87
CA GLU A 150 -0.93 12.18 -6.97
C GLU A 150 -1.24 13.46 -7.74
N GLU A 151 -0.71 14.60 -7.24
CA GLU A 151 -0.73 15.88 -7.97
C GLU A 151 0.00 15.73 -9.32
N GLU A 152 -0.62 16.24 -10.39
CA GLU A 152 -0.02 16.29 -11.72
C GLU A 152 1.39 16.90 -11.65
N VAL A 153 2.34 16.25 -12.32
CA VAL A 153 3.66 16.86 -12.56
C VAL A 153 3.43 18.02 -13.54
N ASP A 154 3.79 19.23 -13.11
CA ASP A 154 3.81 20.41 -13.96
C ASP A 154 4.61 20.10 -15.24
N ASN A 155 3.92 20.09 -16.38
CA ASN A 155 4.44 19.70 -17.71
C ASN A 155 5.55 20.63 -18.24
N ASN A 156 6.01 21.60 -17.44
CA ASN A 156 7.10 22.52 -17.77
C ASN A 156 8.50 22.01 -17.40
N SER A 157 8.68 20.77 -16.90
CA SER A 157 10.03 20.20 -16.81
C SER A 157 10.49 19.68 -18.18
N GLU A 158 11.51 20.34 -18.75
CA GLU A 158 12.07 20.14 -20.11
C GLU A 158 12.64 18.74 -20.46
N SER A 159 12.44 17.71 -19.65
CA SER A 159 12.85 16.33 -19.97
C SER A 159 11.68 15.55 -20.59
N LYS A 160 11.66 15.48 -21.92
CA LYS A 160 10.73 14.65 -22.72
C LYS A 160 10.79 13.13 -22.41
N GLU A 161 11.71 12.67 -21.57
CA GLU A 161 11.75 11.29 -21.06
C GLU A 161 10.85 11.07 -19.83
N ASP A 162 10.40 12.13 -19.15
CA ASP A 162 9.51 12.04 -17.98
C ASP A 162 8.01 11.96 -18.37
N ALA A 163 7.68 12.04 -19.66
CA ALA A 163 6.29 12.02 -20.16
C ALA A 163 5.59 10.65 -20.04
N HIS A 164 6.30 9.59 -19.63
CA HIS A 164 5.71 8.30 -19.30
C HIS A 164 5.26 8.18 -17.83
N VAL A 165 5.44 9.23 -17.03
CA VAL A 165 5.24 9.19 -15.56
C VAL A 165 3.79 9.45 -15.14
N LEU A 166 2.90 9.86 -16.06
CA LEU A 166 1.52 10.19 -15.74
C LEU A 166 0.55 9.66 -16.79
N SER A 167 0.02 8.46 -16.57
CA SER A 167 -1.38 8.15 -16.88
C SER A 167 -1.74 6.77 -16.36
N GLY A 168 -2.88 6.69 -15.65
CA GLY A 168 -3.48 5.43 -15.22
C GLY A 168 -2.83 4.87 -13.97
N TRP A 169 -3.37 5.25 -12.81
CA TRP A 169 -3.27 4.48 -11.57
C TRP A 169 -3.34 3.01 -11.91
N GLY A 170 -2.41 2.22 -11.38
CA GLY A 170 -1.96 0.96 -11.96
C GLY A 170 -0.44 0.94 -12.09
N LEU A 171 0.27 1.28 -11.02
CA LEU A 171 1.74 1.45 -10.92
C LEU A 171 2.51 1.17 -12.24
N PRO A 172 2.48 2.07 -13.23
CA PRO A 172 3.01 1.79 -14.57
C PRO A 172 4.50 1.45 -14.53
N CYS A 173 5.22 2.01 -13.56
CA CYS A 173 6.62 1.67 -13.28
C CYS A 173 6.84 0.18 -13.05
N ILE A 174 5.89 -0.57 -12.47
CA ILE A 174 6.02 -2.02 -12.27
C ILE A 174 6.02 -2.77 -13.62
N GLN A 175 5.61 -2.11 -14.70
CA GLN A 175 5.69 -2.63 -16.07
C GLN A 175 6.86 -2.05 -16.84
N ASN A 176 7.12 -0.75 -16.65
CA ASN A 176 8.11 -0.02 -17.42
C ASN A 176 8.74 1.12 -16.61
N GLY A 177 9.96 0.90 -16.15
CA GLY A 177 10.81 1.92 -15.55
C GLY A 177 10.74 1.99 -14.03
N CYS A 178 11.56 2.85 -13.44
CA CYS A 178 11.63 2.97 -11.98
C CYS A 178 10.53 3.83 -11.40
N CYS A 179 9.96 3.36 -10.30
CA CYS A 179 8.89 4.04 -9.62
C CYS A 179 9.37 5.35 -9.02
N SER A 180 8.51 6.37 -9.10
CA SER A 180 8.71 7.64 -8.44
C SER A 180 7.48 7.97 -7.62
N PHE A 181 7.66 8.34 -6.35
CA PHE A 181 6.54 8.54 -5.43
C PHE A 181 6.69 9.81 -4.62
N ARG A 182 5.54 10.45 -4.33
CA ARG A 182 5.42 11.50 -3.32
C ARG A 182 4.87 10.93 -2.02
N TYR A 183 5.37 11.41 -0.88
CA TYR A 183 4.86 10.99 0.42
C TYR A 183 3.43 11.51 0.59
N ASN A 184 2.47 10.63 0.90
CA ASN A 184 1.04 10.94 0.92
C ASN A 184 0.49 11.65 -0.34
N GLY A 185 1.18 11.50 -1.48
CA GLY A 185 0.79 12.14 -2.75
C GLY A 185 1.27 13.58 -2.93
N VAL A 186 1.97 14.18 -1.97
CA VAL A 186 2.38 15.60 -1.97
C VAL A 186 3.87 15.81 -1.68
N GLY A 187 4.39 16.99 -2.01
CA GLY A 187 5.75 17.40 -1.61
C GLY A 187 6.85 16.76 -2.47
N LYS A 188 7.97 16.34 -1.87
CA LYS A 188 9.16 15.86 -2.62
C LYS A 188 8.88 14.56 -3.38
N LEU A 189 9.28 14.53 -4.65
CA LEU A 189 9.29 13.30 -5.46
C LEU A 189 10.55 12.47 -5.17
N TYR A 190 10.36 11.20 -4.81
CA TYR A 190 11.44 10.23 -4.57
C TYR A 190 11.53 9.27 -5.75
N ARG A 191 12.66 9.28 -6.45
CA ARG A 191 12.94 8.36 -7.57
C ARG A 191 13.65 7.12 -7.06
N TYR A 192 12.98 5.97 -7.11
CA TYR A 192 13.48 4.69 -6.64
C TYR A 192 14.46 4.09 -7.64
N LYS A 193 15.35 3.21 -7.17
CA LYS A 193 16.35 2.55 -8.03
C LYS A 193 16.14 1.05 -8.19
N TRP A 194 15.33 0.47 -7.30
CA TRP A 194 15.01 -0.94 -7.27
C TRP A 194 13.51 -1.20 -7.40
N CYS A 195 12.65 -0.30 -6.93
CA CYS A 195 11.21 -0.46 -7.17
C CYS A 195 10.86 -0.12 -8.63
N GLY A 196 10.43 -1.12 -9.41
CA GLY A 196 9.95 -0.95 -10.79
C GLY A 196 10.57 -1.96 -11.76
N ALA A 197 10.00 -2.09 -12.95
CA ALA A 197 10.56 -2.90 -14.02
C ALA A 197 11.76 -2.21 -14.66
N ASN A 198 12.75 -3.00 -15.09
CA ASN A 198 14.01 -2.51 -15.67
C ASN A 198 14.84 -1.65 -14.70
N CYS A 199 14.59 -1.82 -13.40
CA CYS A 199 15.39 -1.26 -12.31
C CYS A 199 16.37 -2.32 -11.79
N GLY A 200 17.07 -2.00 -10.70
CA GLY A 200 17.89 -2.98 -10.00
C GLY A 200 19.38 -2.65 -9.92
N SER A 201 19.73 -1.37 -9.79
CA SER A 201 21.15 -0.97 -9.70
C SER A 201 21.38 0.22 -8.75
N GLY A 202 22.59 0.31 -8.21
CA GLY A 202 23.00 1.38 -7.30
C GLY A 202 22.49 1.24 -5.87
N THR A 203 22.82 2.21 -5.01
CA THR A 203 22.45 2.18 -3.59
C THR A 203 20.97 2.52 -3.37
N PRO A 204 20.18 1.66 -2.69
CA PRO A 204 18.80 1.95 -2.33
C PRO A 204 18.63 3.28 -1.61
N ILE A 205 17.62 4.06 -1.96
CA ILE A 205 17.44 5.43 -1.45
C ILE A 205 16.78 5.49 -0.07
N ASN A 206 16.03 4.46 0.33
CA ASN A 206 15.34 4.37 1.63
C ASN A 206 15.00 2.91 1.97
N ALA A 207 14.19 2.67 3.01
CA ALA A 207 13.85 1.32 3.45
C ALA A 207 12.94 0.59 2.45
N LEU A 208 11.98 1.27 1.83
CA LEU A 208 11.14 0.67 0.80
C LEU A 208 11.96 0.24 -0.43
N ASP A 209 12.91 1.06 -0.88
CA ASP A 209 13.79 0.72 -2.01
C ASP A 209 14.69 -0.49 -1.66
N ARG A 210 15.07 -0.66 -0.39
CA ARG A 210 15.76 -1.88 0.07
C ARG A 210 14.86 -3.12 0.02
N CYS A 211 13.57 -2.99 0.33
CA CYS A 211 12.62 -4.09 0.17
C CYS A 211 12.50 -4.51 -1.30
N CYS A 212 12.43 -3.55 -2.22
CA CYS A 212 12.43 -3.82 -3.66
C CYS A 212 13.74 -4.49 -4.12
N LYS A 213 14.90 -4.06 -3.61
CA LYS A 213 16.18 -4.73 -3.88
C LYS A 213 16.17 -6.21 -3.49
N ALA A 214 15.69 -6.52 -2.28
CA ALA A 214 15.58 -7.90 -1.82
C ALA A 214 14.59 -8.72 -2.67
N HIS A 215 13.53 -8.09 -3.17
CA HIS A 215 12.56 -8.71 -4.07
C HIS A 215 13.17 -9.04 -5.44
N ASP A 216 13.89 -8.10 -6.05
CA ASP A 216 14.62 -8.32 -7.31
C ASP A 216 15.64 -9.46 -7.18
N GLU A 217 16.39 -9.46 -6.08
CA GLU A 217 17.32 -10.55 -5.76
C GLU A 217 16.58 -11.89 -5.62
N CYS A 218 15.44 -11.93 -4.94
CA CYS A 218 14.60 -13.14 -4.85
C CYS A 218 14.12 -13.62 -6.24
N TYR A 219 13.68 -12.70 -7.10
CA TYR A 219 13.24 -13.00 -8.46
C TYR A 219 14.35 -13.52 -9.38
N SER A 220 15.62 -13.24 -9.05
CA SER A 220 16.77 -13.82 -9.76
C SER A 220 16.92 -15.33 -9.49
N TYR A 221 16.45 -15.81 -8.34
CA TYR A 221 16.50 -17.23 -7.98
C TYR A 221 15.25 -18.01 -8.43
N TYR A 222 14.12 -17.35 -8.60
CA TYR A 222 12.86 -17.98 -8.97
C TYR A 222 12.32 -17.41 -10.28
N SER A 223 12.17 -18.25 -11.31
CA SER A 223 11.84 -17.79 -12.67
C SER A 223 10.35 -17.75 -13.00
N LYS A 224 9.48 -18.43 -12.24
CA LYS A 224 8.04 -18.58 -12.55
C LYS A 224 7.15 -18.53 -11.31
N TYR A 225 5.86 -18.31 -11.52
CA TYR A 225 4.85 -18.63 -10.50
C TYR A 225 4.59 -20.15 -10.51
N PRO A 226 4.24 -20.77 -9.36
CA PRO A 226 3.93 -20.15 -8.07
C PRO A 226 5.14 -19.89 -7.16
N THR A 227 6.38 -20.26 -7.54
CA THR A 227 7.54 -20.11 -6.64
C THR A 227 7.87 -18.65 -6.32
N ARG A 228 7.48 -17.71 -7.19
CA ARG A 228 7.57 -16.25 -6.93
C ARG A 228 6.58 -15.72 -5.87
N CYS A 229 5.52 -16.47 -5.52
CA CYS A 229 4.56 -16.03 -4.48
C CYS A 229 5.26 -15.71 -3.15
N GLY A 230 6.29 -16.49 -2.79
CA GLY A 230 7.08 -16.26 -1.58
C GLY A 230 7.85 -14.93 -1.62
N CYS A 231 8.44 -14.59 -2.77
CA CYS A 231 9.12 -13.31 -2.95
C CYS A 231 8.15 -12.13 -2.79
N ASP A 232 6.97 -12.21 -3.40
CA ASP A 232 5.96 -11.15 -3.33
C ASP A 232 5.43 -10.98 -1.89
N ARG A 233 5.18 -12.09 -1.18
CA ARG A 233 4.76 -12.05 0.23
C ARG A 233 5.83 -11.43 1.13
N VAL A 234 7.11 -11.77 0.91
CA VAL A 234 8.24 -11.16 1.63
C VAL A 234 8.35 -9.67 1.33
N LEU A 235 8.17 -9.25 0.08
CA LEU A 235 8.13 -7.83 -0.29
C LEU A 235 7.02 -7.10 0.46
N ILE A 236 5.79 -7.64 0.47
CA ILE A 236 4.66 -7.01 1.17
C ILE A 236 4.94 -6.92 2.67
N SER A 237 5.48 -7.97 3.30
CA SER A 237 5.87 -7.95 4.72
C SER A 237 6.97 -6.92 5.01
N CYS A 238 7.99 -6.83 4.16
CA CYS A 238 9.07 -5.85 4.29
C CYS A 238 8.54 -4.42 4.14
N ALA A 239 7.80 -4.15 3.07
CA ALA A 239 7.23 -2.84 2.78
C ALA A 239 6.26 -2.41 3.89
N SER A 240 5.51 -3.33 4.49
CA SER A 240 4.59 -3.05 5.61
C SER A 240 5.29 -2.48 6.85
N LYS A 241 6.61 -2.65 6.97
CA LYS A 241 7.46 -2.09 8.04
C LYS A 241 8.11 -0.77 7.64
N THR A 242 7.55 -0.09 6.65
CA THR A 242 8.08 1.19 6.18
C THR A 242 6.96 2.21 6.11
N ASP A 243 7.33 3.47 6.26
CA ASP A 243 6.45 4.61 6.03
C ASP A 243 7.02 5.46 4.89
N ASN A 244 7.70 4.88 3.90
CA ASN A 244 8.28 5.67 2.81
C ASN A 244 7.23 5.97 1.72
N ALA A 245 7.51 6.99 0.90
CA ALA A 245 6.66 7.36 -0.22
C ALA A 245 6.41 6.15 -1.15
N GLY A 246 5.15 5.79 -1.37
CA GLY A 246 4.77 4.67 -2.25
C GLY A 246 4.61 3.31 -1.58
N THR A 247 4.85 3.18 -0.27
CA THR A 247 4.72 1.89 0.45
C THR A 247 3.37 1.23 0.19
N THR A 248 2.28 1.95 0.41
CA THR A 248 0.92 1.42 0.20
C THR A 248 0.70 0.99 -1.25
N ARG A 249 1.21 1.76 -2.22
CA ARG A 249 1.05 1.46 -3.65
C ARG A 249 1.77 0.17 -4.03
N ILE A 250 3.02 0.00 -3.59
CA ILE A 250 3.79 -1.23 -3.84
C ILE A 250 3.08 -2.44 -3.22
N ILE A 251 2.63 -2.33 -1.96
CA ILE A 251 1.86 -3.39 -1.31
C ILE A 251 0.61 -3.74 -2.12
N ALA A 252 -0.15 -2.73 -2.53
CA ALA A 252 -1.37 -2.86 -3.32
C ALA A 252 -1.17 -3.63 -4.63
N ALA A 253 -0.18 -3.22 -5.45
CA ALA A 253 0.09 -3.90 -6.72
C ALA A 253 0.58 -5.34 -6.54
N PHE A 254 1.47 -5.59 -5.59
CA PHE A 254 1.95 -6.96 -5.35
C PHE A 254 0.89 -7.85 -4.74
N ARG A 255 -0.05 -7.30 -3.97
CA ARG A 255 -1.22 -8.04 -3.50
C ARG A 255 -2.15 -8.42 -4.65
N ALA A 256 -2.45 -7.49 -5.55
CA ALA A 256 -3.24 -7.76 -6.75
C ALA A 256 -2.56 -8.83 -7.64
N LYS A 257 -1.23 -8.74 -7.81
CA LYS A 257 -0.44 -9.71 -8.57
C LYS A 257 -0.47 -11.11 -7.96
N MET A 258 -0.27 -11.21 -6.66
CA MET A 258 -0.39 -12.47 -5.92
C MET A 258 -1.77 -13.10 -6.11
N PHE A 259 -2.83 -12.30 -5.98
CA PHE A 259 -4.20 -12.75 -6.16
C PHE A 259 -4.50 -13.25 -7.59
N ALA A 260 -4.03 -12.51 -8.60
CA ALA A 260 -4.13 -12.94 -10.00
C ALA A 260 -3.43 -14.29 -10.22
N LYS A 261 -2.19 -14.42 -9.74
CA LYS A 261 -1.37 -15.63 -9.89
C LYS A 261 -1.75 -16.77 -8.94
N GLY A 262 -2.84 -16.65 -8.18
CA GLY A 262 -3.36 -17.72 -7.33
C GLY A 262 -2.49 -17.99 -6.09
N CYS A 263 -1.77 -16.99 -5.62
CA CYS A 263 -1.02 -17.04 -4.37
C CYS A 263 -1.95 -16.80 -3.16
N SER A 264 -1.70 -17.51 -2.06
CA SER A 264 -2.30 -17.27 -0.73
C SER A 264 -1.41 -16.36 0.11
#